data_AF-A0A924IIP8-F1
#
_entry.id   AF-A0A924IIP8-F1
#
_cell.length_a   1.000
_cell.length_b   1.000
_cell.length_c   1.000
_cell.angle_alpha   90.00
_cell.angle_beta   90.00
_cell.angle_gamma   90.00
#
_symmetry.space_group_name_H-M   'P 1'
#
loop_
_entity.id
_entity.type
_entity.pdbx_description
1 polymer ?
#
loop_
_entity_poly.entity_id
_entity_poly.type
_entity_poly.pdbx_seq_one_letter_code
_entity_poly.pdbx_strand_id
1 'polypeptide(L)'
;MTNEIKKKIFLIISGNPERLSLISDHVAKHYDKPIIYTAPNGNVGLLKIKNAAVDIVITDSGSKTTDAFKMVEVIFLENLNPHMAIIIIGHPPEEESFVDELVTGKIYFIEEELNETEFARTLARALNFTSHNEPAIFYLRYLSVGDILIKEGEKADFIYILKTGQLRAYNMIDDQKITLGNIEIGEFVGEMAYINNEPRSACIEALTDAQLIEVPIELVDKILYKRPAWSKALMQTLSKRLKNANKNTSQNT
;
A
#
# COMPACT_ATOMS: atom_id res chain seq x y z
N MET A 1 -3.82 -20.79 -28.09
CA MET A 1 -4.20 -19.45 -28.61
C MET A 1 -3.27 -18.45 -27.94
N THR A 2 -2.42 -17.82 -28.73
CA THR A 2 -1.44 -16.82 -28.29
C THR A 2 -2.14 -15.70 -27.54
N ASN A 3 -1.83 -15.56 -26.26
CA ASN A 3 -2.33 -14.48 -25.41
C ASN A 3 -1.70 -13.19 -25.94
N GLU A 4 -2.41 -12.45 -26.80
CA GLU A 4 -1.98 -11.12 -27.21
C GLU A 4 -1.86 -10.27 -25.94
N ILE A 5 -0.64 -9.88 -25.59
CA ILE A 5 -0.40 -8.98 -24.47
C ILE A 5 -1.13 -7.68 -24.80
N LYS A 6 -2.23 -7.41 -24.10
CA LYS A 6 -3.01 -6.18 -24.26
C LYS A 6 -2.06 -5.00 -24.07
N LYS A 7 -1.86 -4.21 -25.13
CA LYS A 7 -1.00 -3.02 -25.10
C LYS A 7 -1.49 -2.07 -24.01
N LYS A 8 -0.56 -1.57 -23.20
CA LYS A 8 -0.85 -0.58 -22.16
C LYS A 8 -0.87 0.84 -22.73
N ILE A 9 -1.84 1.62 -22.29
CA ILE A 9 -2.04 3.01 -22.70
C ILE A 9 -1.49 3.93 -21.61
N PHE A 10 -0.55 4.78 -22.00
CA PHE A 10 0.09 5.78 -21.16
C PHE A 10 -0.39 7.17 -21.53
N LEU A 11 -0.59 8.02 -20.54
CA LEU A 11 -0.79 9.45 -20.72
C LEU A 11 0.27 10.21 -19.94
N ILE A 12 1.14 10.92 -20.64
CA ILE A 12 2.19 11.74 -20.04
C ILE A 12 1.75 13.20 -20.05
N ILE A 13 1.80 13.86 -18.90
CA ILE A 13 1.31 15.22 -18.71
C ILE A 13 2.44 16.07 -18.17
N SER A 14 2.87 17.05 -18.97
CA SER A 14 3.86 18.04 -18.53
C SER A 14 3.78 19.26 -19.42
N GLY A 15 3.90 20.44 -18.81
CA GLY A 15 4.07 21.69 -19.54
C GLY A 15 5.45 21.89 -20.16
N ASN A 16 6.42 21.01 -19.86
CA ASN A 16 7.76 21.05 -20.42
C ASN A 16 7.91 20.00 -21.56
N PRO A 17 8.10 20.43 -22.82
CA PRO A 17 8.28 19.52 -23.95
C PRO A 17 9.48 18.57 -23.84
N GLU A 18 10.59 19.03 -23.25
CA GLU A 18 11.78 18.19 -23.04
C GLU A 18 11.48 17.08 -22.05
N ARG A 19 10.75 17.41 -20.98
CA ARG A 19 10.31 16.45 -19.96
C ARG A 19 9.31 15.45 -20.52
N LEU A 20 8.39 15.88 -21.39
CA LEU A 20 7.50 14.98 -22.14
C LEU A 20 8.30 13.97 -22.97
N SER A 21 9.32 14.43 -23.71
CA SER A 21 10.17 13.56 -24.54
C SER A 21 10.93 12.56 -23.66
N LEU A 22 11.59 13.05 -22.61
CA LEU A 22 12.37 12.22 -21.69
C LEU A 22 11.51 11.10 -21.07
N ILE A 23 10.34 11.44 -20.52
CA ILE A 23 9.46 10.43 -19.92
C ILE A 23 8.97 9.43 -20.98
N SER A 24 8.66 9.90 -22.20
CA SER A 24 8.23 9.02 -23.30
C SER A 24 9.31 8.01 -23.66
N ASP A 25 10.56 8.46 -23.73
CA ASP A 25 11.72 7.60 -24.03
C ASP A 25 11.95 6.56 -22.93
N HIS A 26 11.84 6.96 -21.66
CA HIS A 26 11.91 6.04 -20.53
C HIS A 26 10.79 4.98 -20.57
N VAL A 27 9.55 5.36 -20.87
CA VAL A 27 8.44 4.40 -21.02
C VAL A 27 8.72 3.43 -22.17
N ALA A 28 9.14 3.92 -23.32
CA ALA A 28 9.45 3.10 -24.49
C ALA A 28 10.63 2.15 -24.28
N LYS A 29 11.61 2.53 -23.44
CA LYS A 29 12.74 1.68 -23.06
C LYS A 29 12.34 0.52 -22.14
N HIS A 30 11.36 0.73 -21.27
CA HIS A 30 11.02 -0.21 -20.19
C HIS A 30 9.72 -0.99 -20.42
N TYR A 31 8.97 -0.69 -21.48
CA TYR A 31 7.76 -1.42 -21.86
C TYR A 31 7.72 -1.64 -23.38
N ASP A 32 7.48 -2.88 -23.83
CA ASP A 32 7.41 -3.18 -25.26
C ASP A 32 6.09 -2.66 -25.86
N LYS A 33 6.20 -1.87 -26.95
CA LYS A 33 5.07 -1.32 -27.73
C LYS A 33 4.00 -0.59 -26.89
N PRO A 34 4.37 0.42 -26.09
CA PRO A 34 3.40 1.24 -25.37
C PRO A 34 2.59 2.09 -26.34
N ILE A 35 1.33 2.40 -25.99
CA ILE A 35 0.57 3.46 -26.64
C ILE A 35 0.75 4.70 -25.77
N ILE A 36 1.48 5.70 -26.25
CA ILE A 36 1.79 6.91 -25.48
C ILE A 36 0.98 8.08 -26.03
N TYR A 37 0.15 8.68 -25.18
CA TYR A 37 -0.45 9.98 -25.40
C TYR A 37 0.26 11.02 -24.52
N THR A 38 0.28 12.27 -24.97
CA THR A 38 0.85 13.39 -24.21
C THR A 38 -0.19 14.50 -24.00
N ALA A 39 -0.08 15.26 -22.92
CA ALA A 39 -0.87 16.47 -22.70
C ALA A 39 0.00 17.59 -22.11
N PRO A 40 -0.22 18.86 -22.53
CA PRO A 40 0.59 19.98 -22.06
C PRO A 40 0.20 20.49 -20.66
N ASN A 41 -0.94 20.06 -20.12
CA ASN A 41 -1.44 20.45 -18.80
C ASN A 41 -2.53 19.49 -18.30
N GLY A 42 -2.89 19.61 -17.02
CA GLY A 42 -3.90 18.77 -16.36
C GLY A 42 -5.30 18.85 -16.98
N ASN A 43 -5.72 20.02 -17.49
CA ASN A 43 -7.04 20.18 -18.11
C ASN A 43 -7.17 19.34 -19.39
N VAL A 44 -6.17 19.43 -20.28
CA VAL A 44 -6.12 18.59 -21.48
C VAL A 44 -5.94 17.11 -21.11
N GLY A 45 -5.18 16.83 -20.05
CA GLY A 45 -5.02 15.50 -19.49
C GLY A 45 -6.35 14.86 -19.08
N LEU A 46 -7.16 15.56 -18.26
CA LEU A 46 -8.48 15.10 -17.82
C LEU A 46 -9.42 14.83 -18.98
N LEU A 47 -9.44 15.72 -19.98
CA LEU A 47 -10.25 15.50 -21.18
C LEU A 47 -9.85 14.20 -21.87
N LYS A 48 -8.56 13.88 -21.95
CA LYS A 48 -8.09 12.62 -22.56
C LYS A 48 -8.47 11.40 -21.71
N ILE A 49 -8.36 11.50 -20.39
CA ILE A 49 -8.76 10.42 -19.45
C ILE A 49 -10.26 10.13 -19.56
N LYS A 50 -11.10 11.16 -19.69
CA LYS A 50 -12.56 11.01 -19.85
C LYS A 50 -12.94 10.36 -21.18
N ASN A 51 -12.12 10.49 -22.22
CA ASN A 51 -12.40 10.01 -23.56
C ASN A 51 -11.67 8.71 -23.94
N ALA A 52 -10.69 8.27 -23.14
CA ALA A 52 -9.91 7.07 -23.42
C ALA A 52 -9.56 6.33 -22.11
N ALA A 53 -9.63 4.99 -22.17
CA ALA A 53 -9.20 4.15 -21.06
C ALA A 53 -7.67 4.13 -20.96
N VAL A 54 -7.12 5.09 -20.21
CA VAL A 54 -5.68 5.17 -19.91
C VAL A 54 -5.34 4.22 -18.77
N ASP A 55 -4.30 3.39 -18.93
CA ASP A 55 -3.84 2.49 -17.86
C ASP A 55 -2.94 3.23 -16.86
N ILE A 56 -2.02 4.06 -17.36
CA ILE A 56 -1.02 4.75 -16.52
C ILE A 56 -0.95 6.22 -16.90
N VAL A 57 -1.13 7.11 -15.92
CA VAL A 57 -0.87 8.54 -16.06
C VAL A 57 0.50 8.84 -15.44
N ILE A 58 1.34 9.58 -16.15
CA ILE A 58 2.61 10.10 -15.62
C ILE A 58 2.55 11.62 -15.69
N THR A 59 2.65 12.31 -14.57
CA THR A 59 2.58 13.76 -14.52
C THR A 59 3.73 14.35 -13.74
N ASP A 60 4.19 15.52 -14.16
CA ASP A 60 5.22 16.29 -13.46
C ASP A 60 4.56 17.34 -12.55
N SER A 61 5.01 17.46 -11.29
CA SER A 61 4.54 18.51 -10.38
C SER A 61 5.33 19.82 -10.53
N GLY A 62 6.47 19.80 -11.22
CA GLY A 62 7.45 20.89 -11.23
C GLY A 62 7.16 22.08 -12.16
N SER A 63 6.07 22.09 -12.93
CA SER A 63 5.76 23.21 -13.83
C SER A 63 4.55 24.04 -13.37
N LYS A 64 4.67 25.38 -13.43
CA LYS A 64 3.58 26.36 -13.14
C LYS A 64 2.29 26.14 -13.94
N THR A 65 2.33 25.31 -14.97
CA THR A 65 1.23 25.01 -15.90
C THR A 65 0.56 23.66 -15.62
N THR A 66 1.17 22.78 -14.83
CA THR A 66 0.67 21.43 -14.57
C THR A 66 0.14 21.35 -13.15
N ASP A 67 -1.18 21.53 -13.00
CA ASP A 67 -1.86 21.36 -11.72
C ASP A 67 -2.08 19.87 -11.42
N ALA A 68 -0.97 19.15 -11.24
CA ALA A 68 -0.96 17.69 -11.15
C ALA A 68 -1.85 17.19 -10.01
N PHE A 69 -1.80 17.85 -8.84
CA PHE A 69 -2.57 17.45 -7.67
C PHE A 69 -4.07 17.71 -7.85
N LYS A 70 -4.50 18.90 -8.31
CA LYS A 70 -5.93 19.14 -8.57
C LYS A 70 -6.49 18.24 -9.65
N MET A 71 -5.69 17.92 -10.66
CA MET A 71 -6.08 16.95 -11.68
C MET A 71 -6.35 15.58 -11.06
N VAL A 72 -5.46 15.12 -10.18
CA VAL A 72 -5.57 13.85 -9.47
C VAL A 72 -6.78 13.84 -8.53
N GLU A 73 -7.05 14.93 -7.82
CA GLU A 73 -8.27 15.10 -7.01
C GLU A 73 -9.53 14.90 -7.86
N VAL A 74 -9.60 15.55 -9.04
CA VAL A 74 -10.75 15.39 -9.94
C VAL A 74 -10.89 13.95 -10.43
N ILE A 75 -9.78 13.26 -10.76
CA ILE A 75 -9.80 11.85 -11.17
C ILE A 75 -10.45 10.98 -10.10
N PHE A 76 -10.17 11.24 -8.81
CA PHE A 76 -10.73 10.44 -7.72
C PHE A 76 -12.15 10.84 -7.36
N LEU A 77 -12.44 12.14 -7.27
CA LEU A 77 -13.78 12.65 -6.99
C LEU A 77 -14.80 12.15 -8.01
N GLU A 78 -14.42 12.10 -9.30
CA GLU A 78 -15.27 11.58 -10.37
C GLU A 78 -15.13 10.06 -10.61
N ASN A 79 -14.29 9.36 -9.82
CA ASN A 79 -13.97 7.94 -9.96
C ASN A 79 -13.60 7.52 -11.40
N LEU A 80 -12.76 8.32 -12.06
CA LEU A 80 -12.35 8.09 -13.44
C LEU A 80 -11.36 6.92 -13.50
N ASN A 81 -11.75 5.86 -14.21
CA ASN A 81 -11.00 4.62 -14.41
C ASN A 81 -10.35 4.07 -13.11
N PRO A 82 -11.06 3.21 -12.36
CA PRO A 82 -10.56 2.69 -11.08
C PRO A 82 -9.31 1.81 -11.20
N HIS A 83 -8.99 1.31 -12.40
CA HIS A 83 -7.82 0.47 -12.66
C HIS A 83 -6.63 1.25 -13.24
N MET A 84 -6.67 2.57 -13.20
CA MET A 84 -5.58 3.45 -13.61
C MET A 84 -4.57 3.63 -12.46
N ALA A 85 -3.28 3.57 -12.78
CA ALA A 85 -2.21 4.02 -11.90
C ALA A 85 -1.73 5.43 -12.29
N ILE A 86 -1.24 6.19 -11.31
CA ILE A 86 -0.74 7.55 -11.49
C ILE A 86 0.68 7.62 -10.93
N ILE A 87 1.62 8.13 -11.72
CA ILE A 87 3.00 8.40 -11.31
C ILE A 87 3.18 9.91 -11.33
N ILE A 88 3.55 10.49 -10.20
CA ILE A 88 3.84 11.92 -10.06
C ILE A 88 5.34 12.09 -9.91
N ILE A 89 5.95 12.89 -10.77
CA ILE A 89 7.37 13.24 -10.68
C ILE A 89 7.45 14.53 -9.86
N GLY A 90 8.02 14.40 -8.66
CA GLY A 90 8.09 15.40 -7.62
C GLY A 90 7.81 14.82 -6.25
N HIS A 91 7.70 15.69 -5.26
CA HIS A 91 7.47 15.28 -3.88
C HIS A 91 5.99 15.11 -3.57
N PRO A 92 5.63 14.12 -2.74
CA PRO A 92 4.27 14.05 -2.19
C PRO A 92 3.98 15.34 -1.40
N PRO A 93 2.74 15.86 -1.47
CA PRO A 93 2.35 17.02 -0.68
C PRO A 93 2.41 16.65 0.81
N GLU A 94 2.61 17.65 1.67
CA GLU A 94 2.64 17.45 3.12
C GLU A 94 1.25 17.16 3.72
N GLU A 95 0.19 17.43 2.98
CA GLU A 95 -1.20 17.21 3.39
C GLU A 95 -1.58 15.72 3.32
N GLU A 96 -2.52 15.28 4.17
CA GLU A 96 -3.03 13.89 4.18
C GLU A 96 -3.81 13.48 2.91
N SER A 97 -4.06 14.43 2.00
CA SER A 97 -4.59 14.12 0.67
C SER A 97 -3.63 13.14 -0.01
N PHE A 98 -4.15 12.06 -0.59
CA PHE A 98 -3.37 11.00 -1.28
C PHE A 98 -2.75 9.88 -0.41
N VAL A 99 -2.90 9.90 0.92
CA VAL A 99 -2.38 8.80 1.77
C VAL A 99 -3.00 7.46 1.36
N ASP A 100 -4.32 7.40 1.18
CA ASP A 100 -5.04 6.19 0.80
C ASP A 100 -4.59 5.68 -0.59
N GLU A 101 -4.42 6.59 -1.55
CA GLU A 101 -4.00 6.23 -2.90
C GLU A 101 -2.54 5.80 -3.01
N LEU A 102 -1.67 6.35 -2.15
CA LEU A 102 -0.29 5.90 -1.99
C LEU A 102 -0.22 4.48 -1.45
N VAL A 103 -1.04 4.17 -0.44
CA VAL A 103 -1.02 2.85 0.18
C VAL A 103 -1.67 1.79 -0.70
N THR A 104 -2.75 2.13 -1.40
CA THR A 104 -3.40 1.23 -2.36
C THR A 104 -2.53 0.90 -3.57
N GLY A 105 -1.44 1.66 -3.79
CA GLY A 105 -0.57 1.52 -4.96
C GLY A 105 -1.19 2.10 -6.22
N LYS A 106 -2.18 3.00 -6.08
CA LYS A 106 -2.79 3.72 -7.20
C LYS A 106 -1.92 4.93 -7.59
N ILE A 107 -1.27 5.58 -6.63
CA ILE A 107 -0.33 6.67 -6.85
C ILE A 107 1.10 6.25 -6.48
N TYR A 108 2.05 6.72 -7.26
CA TYR A 108 3.48 6.61 -7.01
C TYR A 108 4.15 7.97 -7.17
N PHE A 109 5.21 8.21 -6.40
CA PHE A 109 6.07 9.38 -6.56
C PHE A 109 7.46 8.97 -7.01
N ILE A 110 8.09 9.82 -7.82
CA ILE A 110 9.50 9.74 -8.25
C ILE A 110 10.11 11.11 -8.00
N GLU A 111 11.36 11.18 -7.51
CA GLU A 111 12.05 12.46 -7.33
C GLU A 111 12.17 13.26 -8.64
N GLU A 112 12.33 14.58 -8.54
CA GLU A 112 12.38 15.46 -9.73
C GLU A 112 13.52 15.09 -10.69
N GLU A 113 14.61 14.55 -10.16
CA GLU A 113 15.69 13.93 -10.91
C GLU A 113 15.29 12.50 -11.30
N LEU A 114 14.89 12.33 -12.56
CA LEU A 114 14.48 11.04 -13.11
C LEU A 114 15.66 10.05 -13.17
N ASN A 115 15.87 9.31 -12.08
CA ASN A 115 16.77 8.17 -12.07
C ASN A 115 16.16 6.98 -12.84
N GLU A 116 16.88 6.46 -13.83
CA GLU A 116 16.40 5.37 -14.69
C GLU A 116 15.99 4.11 -13.91
N THR A 117 16.77 3.73 -12.90
CA THR A 117 16.51 2.52 -12.10
C THR A 117 15.25 2.69 -11.27
N GLU A 118 15.08 3.88 -10.70
CA GLU A 118 13.88 4.20 -9.93
C GLU A 118 12.65 4.26 -10.82
N PHE A 119 12.75 4.91 -11.98
CA PHE A 119 11.66 4.99 -12.95
C PHE A 119 11.19 3.60 -13.37
N ALA A 120 12.12 2.72 -13.76
CA ALA A 120 11.82 1.35 -14.16
C ALA A 120 11.10 0.56 -13.05
N ARG A 121 11.57 0.70 -11.80
CA ARG A 121 10.96 0.06 -10.62
C ARG A 121 9.55 0.59 -10.36
N THR A 122 9.35 1.90 -10.42
CA THR A 122 8.03 2.52 -10.19
C THR A 122 7.06 2.17 -11.31
N LEU A 123 7.51 2.19 -12.56
CA LEU A 123 6.73 1.76 -13.72
C LEU A 123 6.29 0.29 -13.58
N ALA A 124 7.18 -0.61 -13.15
CA ALA A 124 6.83 -2.01 -12.92
C ALA A 124 5.75 -2.17 -11.83
N ARG A 125 5.80 -1.37 -10.76
CA ARG A 125 4.76 -1.37 -9.72
C ARG A 125 3.42 -0.88 -10.26
N ALA A 126 3.41 0.23 -11.01
CA ALA A 126 2.21 0.76 -11.65
C ALA A 126 1.60 -0.24 -12.64
N LEU A 127 2.42 -0.88 -13.48
CA LEU A 127 1.98 -1.93 -14.40
C LEU A 127 1.38 -3.13 -13.66
N ASN A 128 1.99 -3.54 -12.55
CA ASN A 128 1.44 -4.60 -11.70
C ASN A 128 0.08 -4.19 -11.11
N PHE A 129 -0.06 -2.96 -10.60
CA PHE A 129 -1.34 -2.45 -10.10
C PHE A 129 -2.44 -2.53 -11.17
N THR A 130 -2.18 -2.00 -12.36
CA THR A 130 -3.16 -1.98 -13.47
C THR A 130 -3.45 -3.38 -14.05
N SER A 131 -2.71 -4.40 -13.61
CA SER A 131 -2.91 -5.80 -14.02
C SER A 131 -3.68 -6.61 -12.97
N HIS A 132 -3.88 -6.08 -11.75
CA HIS A 132 -4.58 -6.77 -10.66
C HIS A 132 -5.85 -6.01 -10.27
N ASN A 133 -6.97 -6.72 -10.27
CA ASN A 133 -8.28 -6.08 -10.43
C ASN A 133 -8.81 -5.27 -9.22
N GLU A 134 -8.14 -5.13 -8.07
CA GLU A 134 -8.61 -4.26 -6.97
C GLU A 134 -7.45 -3.83 -6.05
N PRO A 135 -7.33 -2.54 -5.70
CA PRO A 135 -6.44 -2.10 -4.64
C PRO A 135 -6.85 -2.70 -3.30
N ALA A 136 -5.87 -3.19 -2.54
CA ALA A 136 -6.10 -3.49 -1.14
C ALA A 136 -5.91 -2.19 -0.36
N ILE A 137 -6.97 -1.73 0.32
CA ILE A 137 -6.93 -0.61 1.25
C ILE A 137 -6.15 -1.10 2.47
N PHE A 138 -5.01 -0.47 2.72
CA PHE A 138 -4.27 -0.63 3.95
C PHE A 138 -3.93 0.77 4.47
N TYR A 139 -3.60 0.87 5.75
CA TYR A 139 -3.08 2.10 6.34
C TYR A 139 -1.70 1.82 6.94
N LEU A 140 -0.84 2.81 7.00
CA LEU A 140 0.42 2.68 7.75
C LEU A 140 0.21 3.22 9.16
N ARG A 141 0.47 2.37 10.15
CA ARG A 141 0.47 2.76 11.55
C ARG A 141 1.90 2.89 12.05
N TYR A 142 2.24 4.07 12.54
CA TYR A 142 3.52 4.36 13.17
C TYR A 142 3.37 4.34 14.68
N LEU A 143 4.34 3.74 15.37
CA LEU A 143 4.42 3.70 16.83
C LEU A 143 5.82 4.11 17.25
N SER A 144 5.91 4.89 18.31
CA SER A 144 7.15 5.11 19.05
C SER A 144 7.32 4.02 20.10
N VAL A 145 8.54 3.82 20.59
CA VAL A 145 8.78 2.94 21.74
C VAL A 145 7.86 3.25 22.93
N GLY A 146 7.23 2.20 23.47
CA GLY A 146 6.29 2.29 24.60
C GLY A 146 4.83 2.55 24.21
N ASP A 147 4.53 2.89 22.95
CA ASP A 147 3.15 3.09 22.49
C ASP A 147 2.34 1.78 22.58
N ILE A 148 1.07 1.92 22.97
CA ILE A 148 0.10 0.82 23.00
C ILE A 148 -0.71 0.82 21.71
N LEU A 149 -0.56 -0.25 20.92
CA LEU A 149 -1.30 -0.44 19.67
C LEU A 149 -2.71 -0.99 19.91
N ILE A 150 -2.83 -1.95 20.83
CA ILE A 150 -4.06 -2.69 21.12
C ILE A 150 -4.19 -2.77 22.63
N LYS A 151 -5.40 -2.54 23.14
CA LYS A 151 -5.75 -2.92 24.52
C LYS A 151 -6.66 -4.15 24.53
N GLU A 152 -6.45 -4.98 25.52
CA GLU A 152 -7.28 -6.15 25.79
C GLU A 152 -8.74 -5.74 26.02
N GLY A 153 -9.67 -6.55 25.51
CA GLY A 153 -11.12 -6.34 25.64
C GLY A 153 -11.72 -5.32 24.67
N GLU A 154 -10.91 -4.55 23.93
CA GLU A 154 -11.43 -3.63 22.92
C GLU A 154 -12.05 -4.39 21.74
N LYS A 155 -12.99 -3.74 21.04
CA LYS A 155 -13.50 -4.25 19.78
C LYS A 155 -12.38 -4.21 18.74
N ALA A 156 -12.29 -5.25 17.90
CA ALA A 156 -11.38 -5.25 16.78
C ALA A 156 -12.07 -4.70 15.53
N ASP A 157 -11.54 -3.60 14.99
CA ASP A 157 -11.93 -3.06 13.68
C ASP A 157 -10.84 -3.33 12.62
N PHE A 158 -9.61 -3.59 13.05
CA PHE A 158 -8.45 -3.82 12.18
C PHE A 158 -7.62 -5.04 12.59
N ILE A 159 -6.87 -5.60 11.64
CA ILE A 159 -5.69 -6.44 11.91
C ILE A 159 -4.44 -5.73 11.42
N TYR A 160 -3.28 -6.14 11.91
CA TYR A 160 -2.02 -5.52 11.51
C TYR A 160 -0.97 -6.55 11.07
N ILE A 161 0.00 -6.09 10.29
CA ILE A 161 1.23 -6.82 9.98
C ILE A 161 2.41 -5.94 10.37
N LEU A 162 3.32 -6.47 11.19
CA LEU A 162 4.51 -5.74 11.59
C LEU A 162 5.49 -5.64 10.41
N LYS A 163 5.82 -4.43 10.00
CA LYS A 163 6.73 -4.16 8.87
C LYS A 163 8.16 -3.90 9.33
N THR A 164 8.32 -3.16 10.42
CA THR A 164 9.62 -2.87 11.07
C THR A 164 9.43 -2.71 12.57
N GLY A 165 10.50 -2.92 13.34
CA GLY A 165 10.50 -2.81 14.79
C GLY A 165 10.16 -4.12 15.50
N GLN A 166 9.92 -4.05 16.80
CA GLN A 166 9.54 -5.18 17.65
C GLN A 166 8.39 -4.80 18.56
N LEU A 167 7.44 -5.73 18.74
CA LEU A 167 6.31 -5.54 19.66
C LEU A 167 6.26 -6.67 20.68
N ARG A 168 5.51 -6.44 21.77
CA ARG A 168 5.23 -7.42 22.82
C ARG A 168 3.74 -7.56 23.03
N ALA A 169 3.27 -8.80 23.10
CA ALA A 169 1.94 -9.13 23.57
C ALA A 169 1.95 -9.43 25.07
N TYR A 170 1.02 -8.87 25.83
CA TYR A 170 0.89 -9.10 27.27
C TYR A 170 -0.56 -8.99 27.75
N ASN A 171 -0.87 -9.63 28.88
CA ASN A 171 -2.11 -9.44 29.62
C ASN A 171 -1.81 -8.81 30.98
N MET A 172 -2.83 -8.19 31.58
CA MET A 172 -2.77 -7.70 32.96
C MET A 172 -3.39 -8.77 33.88
N ILE A 173 -2.60 -9.31 34.80
CA ILE A 173 -3.05 -10.24 35.85
C ILE A 173 -2.58 -9.69 37.18
N ASP A 174 -3.51 -9.43 38.11
CA ASP A 174 -3.21 -8.82 39.42
C ASP A 174 -2.34 -7.56 39.33
N ASP A 175 -2.68 -6.66 38.40
CA ASP A 175 -1.96 -5.42 38.06
C ASP A 175 -0.51 -5.62 37.55
N GLN A 176 -0.13 -6.85 37.19
CA GLN A 176 1.17 -7.16 36.59
C GLN A 176 1.06 -7.50 35.11
N LYS A 177 2.03 -7.00 34.31
CA LYS A 177 2.16 -7.35 32.89
C LYS A 177 2.74 -8.76 32.74
N ILE A 178 1.91 -9.71 32.36
CA ILE A 178 2.35 -11.07 32.00
C ILE A 178 2.59 -11.14 30.50
N THR A 179 3.85 -11.32 30.11
CA THR A 179 4.24 -11.38 28.69
C THR A 179 3.80 -12.70 28.07
N LEU A 180 3.03 -12.62 26.99
CA LEU A 180 2.61 -13.78 26.20
C LEU A 180 3.63 -14.14 25.11
N GLY A 181 4.38 -13.15 24.63
CA GLY A 181 5.47 -13.34 23.67
C GLY A 181 5.82 -12.06 22.93
N ASN A 182 6.90 -12.14 22.15
CA ASN A 182 7.33 -11.08 21.24
C ASN A 182 6.78 -11.33 19.84
N ILE A 183 6.51 -10.24 19.14
CA ILE A 183 6.03 -10.20 17.76
C ILE A 183 7.15 -9.66 16.89
N GLU A 184 7.49 -10.40 15.85
CA GLU A 184 8.59 -10.10 14.94
C GLU A 184 8.08 -9.62 13.57
N ILE A 185 8.98 -9.04 12.78
CA ILE A 185 8.68 -8.53 11.44
C ILE A 185 8.04 -9.64 10.57
N GLY A 186 6.96 -9.26 9.88
CA GLY A 186 6.18 -10.14 9.00
C GLY A 186 5.06 -10.90 9.72
N GLU A 187 4.96 -10.80 11.04
CA GLU A 187 3.89 -11.44 11.80
C GLU A 187 2.61 -10.61 11.83
N PHE A 188 1.49 -11.33 11.86
CA PHE A 188 0.18 -10.73 12.07
C PHE A 188 -0.02 -10.37 13.55
N VAL A 189 -0.75 -9.30 13.78
CA VAL A 189 -1.08 -8.76 15.11
C VAL A 189 -2.58 -8.49 15.20
N GLY A 190 -3.18 -8.88 16.34
CA GLY A 190 -4.60 -8.72 16.57
C GLY A 190 -5.50 -9.62 15.72
N GLU A 191 -4.92 -10.60 15.03
CA GLU A 191 -5.61 -11.53 14.13
C GLU A 191 -6.49 -12.54 14.88
N MET A 192 -6.21 -12.81 16.16
CA MET A 192 -7.06 -13.66 17.01
C MET A 192 -8.49 -13.13 17.10
N ALA A 193 -8.64 -11.82 17.29
CA ALA A 193 -9.95 -11.18 17.37
C ALA A 193 -10.76 -11.35 16.08
N TYR A 194 -10.08 -11.26 14.94
CA TYR A 194 -10.68 -11.52 13.62
C TYR A 194 -11.04 -13.00 13.43
N ILE A 195 -10.13 -13.93 13.75
CA ILE A 195 -10.34 -15.37 13.54
C ILE A 195 -11.45 -15.92 14.44
N ASN A 196 -11.47 -15.52 15.71
CA ASN A 196 -12.43 -16.01 16.69
C ASN A 196 -13.74 -15.21 16.70
N ASN A 197 -13.77 -14.05 16.04
CA ASN A 197 -14.85 -13.08 16.14
C ASN A 197 -15.13 -12.66 17.61
N GLU A 198 -14.04 -12.36 18.33
CA GLU A 198 -14.02 -12.01 19.75
C GLU A 198 -13.33 -10.64 19.95
N PRO A 199 -13.51 -9.98 21.10
CA PRO A 199 -12.70 -8.82 21.47
C PRO A 199 -11.20 -9.12 21.50
N ARG A 200 -10.37 -8.07 21.58
CA ARG A 200 -8.91 -8.20 21.65
C ARG A 200 -8.50 -9.07 22.85
N SER A 201 -7.75 -10.14 22.56
CA SER A 201 -7.36 -11.14 23.57
C SER A 201 -6.19 -10.72 24.47
N ALA A 202 -5.47 -9.65 24.11
CA ALA A 202 -4.27 -9.19 24.79
C ALA A 202 -3.96 -7.73 24.45
N CYS A 203 -3.15 -7.08 25.27
CA CYS A 203 -2.54 -5.79 24.96
C CYS A 203 -1.29 -5.97 24.09
N ILE A 204 -1.04 -5.01 23.18
CA ILE A 204 0.17 -4.98 22.34
C ILE A 204 0.90 -3.65 22.54
N GLU A 205 2.20 -3.72 22.83
CA GLU A 205 3.08 -2.59 23.09
C GLU A 205 4.30 -2.62 22.16
N ALA A 206 4.73 -1.44 21.72
CA ALA A 206 5.95 -1.27 20.94
C ALA A 206 7.21 -1.31 21.84
N LEU A 207 8.14 -2.22 21.54
CA LEU A 207 9.45 -2.31 22.21
C LEU A 207 10.51 -1.42 21.55
N THR A 208 10.30 -1.08 20.28
CA THR A 208 11.08 -0.13 19.49
C THR A 208 10.13 0.72 18.66
N ASP A 209 10.62 1.78 18.04
CA ASP A 209 9.87 2.46 16.98
C ASP A 209 9.48 1.44 15.90
N ALA A 210 8.22 1.45 15.50
CA ALA A 210 7.61 0.41 14.69
C ALA A 210 6.71 0.98 13.60
N GLN A 211 6.66 0.26 12.49
CA GLN A 211 5.72 0.50 11.40
C GLN A 211 4.89 -0.75 11.18
N LEU A 212 3.58 -0.57 11.05
CA LEU A 212 2.65 -1.64 10.74
C LEU A 212 1.81 -1.32 9.52
N ILE A 213 1.39 -2.37 8.83
CA ILE A 213 0.33 -2.31 7.84
C ILE A 213 -0.97 -2.63 8.58
N GLU A 214 -1.90 -1.68 8.66
CA GLU A 214 -3.23 -1.79 9.23
C GLU A 214 -4.24 -2.16 8.14
N VAL A 215 -5.10 -3.13 8.43
CA VAL A 215 -6.03 -3.73 7.47
C VAL A 215 -7.42 -3.78 8.11
N PRO A 216 -8.45 -3.16 7.50
CA PRO A 216 -9.83 -3.30 7.97
C PRO A 216 -10.27 -4.76 7.94
N ILE A 217 -10.93 -5.23 9.01
CA ILE A 217 -11.33 -6.65 9.13
C ILE A 217 -12.19 -7.10 7.96
N GLU A 218 -13.11 -6.25 7.48
CA GLU A 218 -13.99 -6.56 6.34
C GLU A 218 -13.24 -6.82 5.02
N LEU A 219 -11.97 -6.43 4.91
CA LEU A 219 -11.15 -6.66 3.72
C LEU A 219 -10.24 -7.88 3.84
N VAL A 220 -10.08 -8.45 5.04
CA VAL A 220 -9.08 -9.50 5.30
C VAL A 220 -9.36 -10.74 4.47
N ASP A 221 -10.58 -11.24 4.45
CA ASP A 221 -10.95 -12.44 3.67
C ASP A 221 -10.57 -12.30 2.19
N LYS A 222 -10.88 -11.12 1.63
CA LYS A 222 -10.61 -10.78 0.24
C LYS A 222 -9.12 -10.74 -0.06
N ILE A 223 -8.32 -10.19 0.85
CA ILE A 223 -6.87 -10.12 0.73
C ILE A 223 -6.25 -11.50 0.85
N LEU A 224 -6.65 -12.31 1.84
CA LEU A 224 -6.17 -13.67 2.03
C LEU A 224 -6.50 -14.56 0.82
N TYR A 225 -7.69 -14.40 0.24
CA TYR A 225 -8.08 -15.12 -0.97
C TYR A 225 -7.21 -14.75 -2.18
N LYS A 226 -6.95 -13.45 -2.38
CA LYS A 226 -6.20 -12.95 -3.54
C LYS A 226 -4.68 -13.03 -3.40
N ARG A 227 -4.16 -13.12 -2.17
CA ARG A 227 -2.71 -13.07 -1.89
C ARG A 227 -2.28 -14.27 -1.04
N PRO A 228 -2.00 -15.44 -1.66
CA PRO A 228 -1.60 -16.66 -0.95
C PRO A 228 -0.38 -16.50 -0.02
N ALA A 229 0.53 -15.57 -0.34
CA ALA A 229 1.68 -15.25 0.52
C ALA A 229 1.25 -14.71 1.90
N TRP A 230 0.18 -13.90 1.95
CA TRP A 230 -0.35 -13.37 3.20
C TRP A 230 -1.02 -14.48 4.02
N SER A 231 -1.76 -15.37 3.37
CA SER A 231 -2.34 -16.56 4.01
C SER A 231 -1.26 -17.45 4.62
N LYS A 232 -0.14 -17.64 3.91
CA LYS A 232 1.02 -18.36 4.43
C LYS A 232 1.63 -17.66 5.65
N ALA A 233 1.80 -16.34 5.61
CA ALA A 233 2.31 -15.57 6.75
C ALA A 233 1.38 -15.63 7.97
N LEU A 234 0.06 -15.58 7.76
CA LEU A 234 -0.93 -15.78 8.81
C LEU A 234 -0.80 -17.18 9.43
N MET A 235 -0.79 -18.24 8.61
CA MET A 235 -0.60 -19.61 9.10
C MET A 235 0.71 -19.80 9.88
N GLN A 236 1.80 -19.16 9.44
CA GLN A 236 3.08 -19.19 10.15
C GLN A 236 2.99 -18.49 11.52
N THR A 237 2.33 -17.34 11.57
CA THR A 237 2.05 -16.60 12.82
C THR A 237 1.29 -17.50 13.80
N LEU A 238 0.20 -18.12 13.36
CA LEU A 238 -0.62 -19.02 14.17
C LEU A 238 0.17 -20.25 14.65
N SER A 239 0.94 -20.87 13.76
CA SER A 239 1.78 -22.02 14.10
C SER A 239 2.83 -21.67 15.17
N LYS A 240 3.45 -20.47 15.07
CA LYS A 240 4.41 -19.99 16.08
C LYS A 240 3.72 -19.77 17.42
N ARG A 241 2.55 -19.13 17.43
CA ARG A 241 1.77 -18.92 18.67
C ARG A 241 1.35 -20.23 19.33
N LEU A 242 0.86 -21.20 18.56
CA LEU A 242 0.51 -22.53 19.08
C LEU A 242 1.73 -23.25 19.68
N LYS A 243 2.88 -23.20 19.00
CA LYS A 243 4.13 -23.77 19.53
C LYS A 243 4.55 -23.11 20.84
N ASN A 244 4.42 -21.80 20.96
CA ASN A 244 4.77 -21.06 22.16
C ASN A 244 3.80 -21.35 23.31
N ALA A 245 2.49 -21.40 23.04
CA ALA A 245 1.46 -21.75 24.02
C ALA A 245 1.72 -23.15 24.60
N ASN A 246 1.95 -24.16 23.75
CA ASN A 246 2.23 -25.53 24.20
C ASN A 246 3.50 -25.64 25.05
N LYS A 247 4.56 -24.89 24.72
CA LYS A 247 5.80 -24.87 25.51
C LYS A 247 5.56 -24.33 26.92
N ASN A 248 4.75 -23.28 27.06
CA ASN A 248 4.46 -22.66 28.35
C ASN A 248 3.58 -23.58 29.22
N THR A 249 2.67 -24.37 28.62
CA THR A 249 1.87 -25.36 29.35
C THR A 249 2.71 -26.54 29.85
N SER A 250 3.67 -27.03 29.06
CA SER A 250 4.54 -28.15 29.47
C SER A 250 5.60 -27.79 30.52
N GLN A 251 5.82 -26.50 30.82
CA GLN A 251 6.72 -26.06 31.89
C GLN A 251 6.02 -25.88 33.24
N ASN A 252 4.68 -25.88 33.27
CA ASN A 252 3.86 -25.68 34.48
C ASN A 252 3.17 -26.96 34.99
N THR A 253 3.56 -28.12 34.47
CA THR A 253 3.14 -29.48 34.91
C THR A 253 4.36 -30.28 35.31
#